data_AF-A0A7Y3A6G9-F1
#
_entry.id   AF-A0A7Y3A6G9-F1
#
_cell.length_a   1.000
_cell.length_b   1.000
_cell.length_c   1.000
_cell.angle_alpha   90.00
_cell.angle_beta   90.00
_cell.angle_gamma   90.00
#
_symmetry.space_group_name_H-M   'P 1'
#
loop_
_entity.id
_entity.type
_entity.pdbx_description
1 polymer ?
#
loop_
_entity_poly.entity_id
_entity_poly.type
_entity_poly.pdbx_seq_one_letter_code
_entity_poly.pdbx_strand_id
1 'polypeptide(L)'
;MRKLLLFLVFILIAFGLSAQMNINGQLLYGNEWIDYNKDYLKVSVDQDGIYKITYQDLLDNGIPVDQISGSELQLYHFGQQTVIFTSSDGPWDSSDYLLFYGIRNKGELDKHLYKNWEEEQLNPYYSLFTDKSNYFLTWEEGSTDNSRFDVLSNDLSG
;
A
#
# COMPACT_ATOMS: atom_id res chain seq x y z
N MET A 1 47.11 10.45 13.92
CA MET A 1 47.15 9.94 12.52
C MET A 1 46.35 8.65 12.32
N ARG A 2 46.54 7.59 13.12
CA ARG A 2 45.78 6.31 12.96
C ARG A 2 44.24 6.45 13.02
N LYS A 3 43.71 7.29 13.92
CA LYS A 3 42.25 7.54 14.03
C LYS A 3 41.68 8.31 12.83
N LEU A 4 42.47 9.24 12.26
CA LEU A 4 42.08 10.00 11.08
C LEU A 4 42.02 9.11 9.83
N LEU A 5 42.98 8.19 9.71
CA LEU A 5 43.00 7.19 8.63
C LEU A 5 41.78 6.26 8.71
N LEU A 6 41.45 5.74 9.90
CA LEU A 6 40.27 4.90 10.10
C LEU A 6 38.95 5.64 9.78
N PHE A 7 38.88 6.92 10.14
CA PHE A 7 37.72 7.76 9.83
C PHE A 7 37.57 8.00 8.31
N LEU A 8 38.68 8.27 7.61
CA LEU A 8 38.69 8.41 6.15
C LEU A 8 38.29 7.11 5.43
N VAL A 9 38.78 5.96 5.90
CA VAL A 9 38.39 4.65 5.35
C VAL A 9 36.91 4.38 5.58
N PHE A 10 36.38 4.70 6.77
CA PHE A 10 34.96 4.57 7.07
C PHE A 10 34.09 5.44 6.16
N ILE A 11 34.49 6.70 5.94
CA ILE A 11 33.80 7.59 5.00
C ILE A 11 33.83 7.03 3.57
N LEU A 12 34.99 6.51 3.12
CA LEU A 12 35.11 5.93 1.78
C LEU A 12 34.20 4.71 1.57
N ILE A 13 34.03 3.88 2.61
CA ILE A 13 33.12 2.72 2.59
C ILE A 13 31.66 3.19 2.62
N ALA A 14 31.34 4.21 3.41
CA ALA A 14 29.98 4.76 3.51
C ALA A 14 29.49 5.38 2.18
N PHE A 15 30.38 5.99 1.39
CA PHE A 15 30.04 6.53 0.07
C PHE A 15 29.76 5.46 -1.00
N GLY A 16 30.13 4.19 -0.75
CA GLY A 16 29.86 3.08 -1.68
C GLY A 16 28.54 2.34 -1.43
N LEU A 17 27.80 2.69 -0.36
CA LEU A 17 26.55 2.03 -0.03
C LEU A 17 25.38 2.71 -0.75
N SER A 18 24.95 2.11 -1.86
CA SER A 18 23.72 2.47 -2.57
C SER A 18 22.62 1.48 -2.22
N ALA A 19 21.70 1.85 -1.33
CA ALA A 19 20.53 1.03 -0.95
C ALA A 19 19.24 1.51 -1.67
N GLN A 20 19.38 2.18 -2.81
CA GLN A 20 18.25 2.85 -3.48
C GLN A 20 17.64 1.93 -4.53
N MET A 21 16.32 1.88 -4.60
CA MET A 21 15.59 1.08 -5.58
C MET A 21 15.54 1.86 -6.90
N ASN A 22 16.09 1.27 -7.97
CA ASN A 22 15.88 1.80 -9.32
C ASN A 22 14.70 1.05 -9.95
N ILE A 23 13.62 1.77 -10.21
CA ILE A 23 12.44 1.23 -10.90
C ILE A 23 12.26 2.02 -12.19
N ASN A 24 12.44 1.37 -13.33
CA ASN A 24 12.28 1.99 -14.66
C ASN A 24 13.09 3.28 -14.86
N GLY A 25 14.31 3.35 -14.31
CA GLY A 25 15.17 4.53 -14.41
C GLY A 25 14.88 5.63 -13.39
N GLN A 26 13.89 5.45 -12.53
CA GLN A 26 13.60 6.35 -11.41
C GLN A 26 14.16 5.80 -10.10
N LEU A 27 14.75 6.70 -9.32
CA LEU A 27 15.28 6.40 -8.00
C LEU A 27 14.18 6.58 -6.96
N LEU A 28 13.79 5.51 -6.30
CA LEU A 28 12.73 5.52 -5.30
C LEU A 28 13.27 5.06 -3.93
N TYR A 29 12.78 5.72 -2.89
CA TYR A 29 13.03 5.45 -1.48
C TYR A 29 11.91 4.62 -0.84
N GLY A 30 10.71 4.61 -1.45
CA GLY A 30 9.56 3.81 -1.04
C GLY A 30 8.60 4.50 -0.05
N ASN A 31 8.90 5.73 0.35
CA ASN A 31 8.10 6.52 1.29
C ASN A 31 7.47 7.77 0.64
N GLU A 32 7.61 7.95 -0.67
CA GLU A 32 7.13 9.14 -1.40
C GLU A 32 5.61 9.30 -1.38
N TRP A 33 4.88 8.20 -1.15
CA TRP A 33 3.42 8.18 -1.10
C TRP A 33 2.84 8.57 0.27
N ILE A 34 3.69 8.69 1.29
CA ILE A 34 3.27 8.94 2.68
C ILE A 34 3.12 10.45 2.90
N ASP A 35 1.93 10.87 3.30
CA ASP A 35 1.69 12.20 3.87
C ASP A 35 1.74 12.11 5.39
N TYR A 36 2.78 12.68 5.98
CA TYR A 36 3.01 12.61 7.43
C TYR A 36 2.00 13.40 8.26
N ASN A 37 1.11 14.17 7.63
CA ASN A 37 0.01 14.84 8.33
C ASN A 37 -1.28 14.01 8.38
N LYS A 38 -1.28 12.83 7.75
CA LYS A 38 -2.43 11.92 7.72
C LYS A 38 -2.25 10.74 8.65
N ASP A 39 -3.38 10.22 9.12
CA ASP A 39 -3.46 8.95 9.81
C ASP A 39 -3.63 7.80 8.81
N TYR A 40 -3.03 6.66 9.14
CA TYR A 40 -3.06 5.46 8.33
C TYR A 40 -3.41 4.24 9.18
N LEU A 41 -4.50 3.55 8.81
CA LEU A 41 -4.84 2.25 9.35
C LEU A 41 -4.19 1.16 8.49
N LYS A 42 -3.36 0.31 9.11
CA LYS A 42 -2.75 -0.84 8.43
C LYS A 42 -3.74 -1.99 8.37
N VAL A 43 -3.99 -2.48 7.17
CA VAL A 43 -4.83 -3.65 6.89
C VAL A 43 -3.93 -4.75 6.31
N SER A 44 -3.77 -5.86 7.03
CA SER A 44 -2.95 -6.98 6.58
C SER A 44 -3.81 -8.06 5.92
N VAL A 45 -3.38 -8.53 4.74
CA VAL A 45 -4.03 -9.61 4.00
C VAL A 45 -3.02 -10.74 3.75
N ASP A 46 -3.47 -11.99 3.84
CA ASP A 46 -2.64 -13.19 3.65
C ASP A 46 -3.14 -14.11 2.54
N GLN A 47 -4.26 -13.76 1.89
CA GLN A 47 -4.85 -14.50 0.79
C GLN A 47 -5.33 -13.53 -0.30
N ASP A 48 -5.42 -14.03 -1.53
CA ASP A 48 -6.01 -13.27 -2.63
C ASP A 48 -7.55 -13.34 -2.48
N GLY A 49 -8.24 -12.20 -2.49
CA GLY A 49 -9.68 -12.19 -2.31
C GLY A 49 -10.30 -10.81 -2.12
N ILE A 50 -11.64 -10.77 -2.01
CA ILE A 50 -12.38 -9.55 -1.67
C ILE A 50 -12.46 -9.43 -0.16
N TYR A 51 -11.98 -8.31 0.37
CA TYR A 51 -12.01 -7.98 1.78
C TYR A 51 -13.05 -6.90 2.06
N LYS A 52 -13.69 -7.00 3.22
CA LYS A 52 -14.69 -6.04 3.69
C LYS A 52 -14.19 -5.38 4.97
N ILE A 53 -14.21 -4.06 4.98
CA ILE A 53 -13.94 -3.23 6.16
C ILE A 53 -15.24 -2.52 6.50
N THR A 54 -15.80 -2.80 7.66
CA THR A 54 -17.06 -2.23 8.13
C THR A 54 -16.81 -0.94 8.92
N TYR A 55 -17.86 -0.14 9.08
CA TYR A 55 -17.86 0.99 10.03
C TYR A 55 -17.32 0.58 11.42
N GLN A 56 -17.77 -0.58 11.94
CA GLN A 56 -17.36 -1.06 13.26
C GLN A 56 -15.87 -1.41 13.32
N ASP A 57 -15.31 -2.02 12.26
CA ASP A 57 -13.87 -2.33 12.20
C ASP A 57 -13.02 -1.06 12.33
N LEU A 58 -13.46 0.04 11.70
CA LEU A 58 -12.76 1.32 11.78
C LEU A 58 -12.89 1.95 13.17
N LEU A 59 -14.10 1.94 13.73
CA LEU A 59 -14.37 2.48 15.07
C LEU A 59 -13.55 1.74 16.15
N ASP A 60 -13.50 0.41 16.08
CA ASP A 60 -12.73 -0.44 17.01
C ASP A 60 -11.23 -0.20 16.94
N ASN A 61 -10.73 0.34 15.81
CA ASN A 61 -9.34 0.72 15.60
C ASN A 61 -9.09 2.23 15.84
N GLY A 62 -10.04 2.95 16.43
CA GLY A 62 -9.87 4.34 16.86
C GLY A 62 -9.96 5.37 15.73
N ILE A 63 -10.53 5.00 14.58
CA ILE A 63 -10.76 5.91 13.46
C ILE A 63 -12.02 6.75 13.73
N PRO A 64 -12.00 8.08 13.52
CA PRO A 64 -13.15 8.95 13.75
C PRO A 64 -14.16 8.86 12.58
N VAL A 65 -14.79 7.69 12.40
CA VAL A 65 -15.62 7.36 11.24
C VAL A 65 -16.79 8.33 11.03
N ASP A 66 -17.31 8.92 12.11
CA ASP A 66 -18.41 9.91 12.07
C ASP A 66 -18.07 11.21 11.31
N GLN A 67 -16.78 11.44 11.05
CA GLN A 67 -16.27 12.62 10.34
C GLN A 67 -15.84 12.30 8.91
N ILE A 68 -16.01 11.05 8.46
CA ILE A 68 -15.50 10.57 7.18
C ILE A 68 -16.67 10.34 6.23
N SER A 69 -16.56 10.88 5.02
CA SER A 69 -17.43 10.52 3.91
C SER A 69 -16.81 9.39 3.09
N GLY A 70 -17.62 8.48 2.55
CA GLY A 70 -17.08 7.36 1.77
C GLY A 70 -16.35 7.79 0.50
N SER A 71 -16.69 8.95 -0.07
CA SER A 71 -15.95 9.55 -1.19
C SER A 71 -14.51 9.93 -0.83
N GLU A 72 -14.20 10.16 0.45
CA GLU A 72 -12.90 10.62 0.94
C GLU A 72 -11.92 9.47 1.22
N LEU A 73 -12.41 8.24 1.35
CA LEU A 73 -11.60 7.07 1.68
C LEU A 73 -10.61 6.73 0.56
N GLN A 74 -9.40 6.37 0.97
CA GLN A 74 -8.29 5.99 0.10
C GLN A 74 -7.57 4.78 0.66
N LEU A 75 -7.26 3.81 -0.19
CA LEU A 75 -6.48 2.64 0.19
C LEU A 75 -5.19 2.61 -0.62
N TYR A 76 -4.05 2.40 0.02
CA TYR A 76 -2.75 2.35 -0.62
C TYR A 76 -2.11 0.97 -0.47
N HIS A 77 -1.47 0.50 -1.54
CA HIS A 77 -0.69 -0.74 -1.60
C HIS A 77 0.54 -0.52 -2.47
N PHE A 78 1.72 -0.90 -1.98
CA PHE A 78 3.02 -0.59 -2.62
C PHE A 78 3.17 0.88 -3.06
N GLY A 79 2.64 1.80 -2.23
CA GLY A 79 2.71 3.24 -2.50
C GLY A 79 1.82 3.73 -3.64
N GLN A 80 0.90 2.90 -4.12
CA GLN A 80 -0.08 3.26 -5.15
C GLN A 80 -1.49 3.14 -4.60
N GLN A 81 -2.37 4.05 -5.02
CA GLN A 81 -3.78 3.98 -4.64
C GLN A 81 -4.42 2.74 -5.28
N THR A 82 -5.11 1.97 -4.45
CA THR A 82 -5.87 0.78 -4.84
C THR A 82 -7.33 1.16 -5.04
N VAL A 83 -7.94 0.55 -6.06
CA VAL A 83 -9.36 0.71 -6.35
C VAL A 83 -10.20 0.09 -5.23
N ILE A 84 -11.15 0.85 -4.72
CA ILE A 84 -12.06 0.44 -3.65
C ILE A 84 -13.52 0.68 -4.03
N PHE A 85 -14.43 -0.04 -3.39
CA PHE A 85 -15.85 0.23 -3.45
C PHE A 85 -16.30 0.68 -2.06
N THR A 86 -17.12 1.72 -2.00
CA THR A 86 -17.75 2.20 -0.77
C THR A 86 -19.26 2.05 -0.94
N SER A 87 -19.95 1.62 0.11
CA SER A 87 -21.42 1.46 0.10
C SER A 87 -22.15 2.80 -0.06
N SER A 88 -21.52 3.90 0.35
CA SER A 88 -21.99 5.27 0.27
C SER A 88 -20.84 6.19 -0.09
N ASP A 89 -21.12 7.27 -0.83
CA ASP A 89 -20.17 8.37 -1.08
C ASP A 89 -20.29 9.50 -0.04
N GLY A 90 -21.39 9.51 0.72
CA GLY A 90 -21.69 10.50 1.75
C GLY A 90 -21.11 10.14 3.12
N PRO A 91 -21.50 10.90 4.17
CA PRO A 91 -21.13 10.58 5.55
C PRO A 91 -21.45 9.13 5.88
N TRP A 92 -20.50 8.41 6.46
CA TRP A 92 -20.67 7.01 6.83
C TRP A 92 -21.55 6.84 8.06
N ASP A 93 -22.37 5.80 8.04
CA ASP A 93 -23.13 5.31 9.19
C ASP A 93 -22.81 3.84 9.53
N SER A 94 -23.44 3.33 10.59
CA SER A 94 -23.22 1.97 11.09
C SER A 94 -23.49 0.82 10.10
N SER A 95 -24.18 1.10 8.98
CA SER A 95 -24.46 0.12 7.92
C SER A 95 -23.45 0.16 6.77
N ASP A 96 -22.57 1.16 6.75
CA ASP A 96 -21.61 1.37 5.69
C ASP A 96 -20.36 0.48 5.78
N TYR A 97 -19.76 0.26 4.62
CA TYR A 97 -18.57 -0.57 4.46
C TYR A 97 -17.78 -0.20 3.20
N LEU A 98 -16.53 -0.62 3.20
CA LEU A 98 -15.62 -0.59 2.08
C LEU A 98 -15.26 -2.00 1.64
N LEU A 99 -15.18 -2.22 0.33
CA LEU A 99 -14.64 -3.43 -0.27
C LEU A 99 -13.40 -3.13 -1.08
N PHE A 100 -12.44 -4.05 -1.06
CA PHE A 100 -11.27 -4.00 -1.93
C PHE A 100 -10.80 -5.41 -2.28
N TYR A 101 -10.13 -5.55 -3.43
CA TYR A 101 -9.47 -6.80 -3.80
C TYR A 101 -8.06 -6.83 -3.23
N GLY A 102 -7.88 -7.60 -2.16
CA GLY A 102 -6.60 -7.82 -1.51
C GLY A 102 -5.82 -8.92 -2.22
N ILE A 103 -4.52 -8.69 -2.38
CA ILE A 103 -3.58 -9.64 -2.94
C ILE A 103 -2.54 -9.92 -1.86
N ARG A 104 -2.31 -11.19 -1.56
CA ARG A 104 -1.26 -11.61 -0.63
C ARG A 104 0.11 -11.16 -1.15
N ASN A 105 1.10 -11.09 -0.27
CA ASN A 105 2.44 -10.69 -0.69
C ASN A 105 3.04 -11.77 -1.60
N LYS A 106 3.63 -11.32 -2.70
CA LYS A 106 4.24 -12.13 -3.76
C LYS A 106 5.70 -11.71 -3.93
N GLY A 107 6.36 -12.23 -4.96
CA GLY A 107 7.78 -11.99 -5.19
C GLY A 107 8.11 -10.59 -5.72
N GLU A 108 7.15 -9.67 -5.85
CA GLU A 108 7.37 -8.32 -6.41
C GLU A 108 8.53 -7.56 -5.77
N LEU A 109 8.61 -7.52 -4.43
CA LEU A 109 9.71 -6.84 -3.74
C LEU A 109 11.02 -7.60 -3.82
N ASP A 110 10.96 -8.93 -3.94
CA ASP A 110 12.13 -9.79 -3.99
C ASP A 110 12.92 -9.58 -5.30
N LYS A 111 12.29 -9.06 -6.35
CA LYS A 111 12.94 -8.68 -7.61
C LYS A 111 14.18 -7.81 -7.38
N HIS A 112 14.14 -6.94 -6.39
CA HIS A 112 15.24 -6.02 -6.09
C HIS A 112 16.42 -6.67 -5.37
N LEU A 113 16.31 -7.95 -4.99
CA LEU A 113 17.42 -8.74 -4.43
C LEU A 113 18.30 -9.38 -5.50
N TYR A 114 17.84 -9.39 -6.75
CA TYR A 114 18.51 -10.02 -7.89
C TYR A 114 19.09 -8.98 -8.82
N LYS A 115 20.18 -9.34 -9.51
CA LYS A 115 20.74 -8.44 -10.53
C LYS A 115 19.93 -8.53 -11.82
N ASN A 116 19.55 -9.75 -12.20
CA ASN A 116 18.71 -10.07 -13.35
C ASN A 116 17.50 -10.87 -12.86
N TRP A 117 16.54 -10.21 -12.20
CA TRP A 117 15.43 -10.89 -11.53
C TRP A 117 14.58 -11.73 -12.49
N GLU A 118 14.48 -11.35 -13.76
CA GLU A 118 13.73 -12.08 -14.79
C GLU A 118 14.26 -13.50 -15.01
N GLU A 119 15.56 -13.72 -14.77
CA GLU A 119 16.24 -15.01 -14.94
C GLU A 119 16.52 -15.70 -13.61
N GLU A 120 16.75 -14.91 -12.55
CA GLU A 120 17.20 -15.39 -11.24
C GLU A 120 16.05 -15.67 -10.26
N GLN A 121 14.90 -15.02 -10.43
CA GLN A 121 13.74 -15.23 -9.57
C GLN A 121 12.93 -16.46 -10.02
N LEU A 122 13.25 -17.62 -9.43
CA LEU A 122 12.62 -18.90 -9.79
C LEU A 122 11.10 -18.95 -9.53
N ASN A 123 10.59 -18.21 -8.54
CA ASN A 123 9.18 -18.21 -8.20
C ASN A 123 8.67 -16.80 -7.87
N PRO A 124 7.98 -16.10 -8.80
CA PRO A 124 7.42 -14.78 -8.54
C PRO A 124 6.10 -14.81 -7.74
N TYR A 125 5.46 -15.98 -7.56
CA TYR A 125 4.14 -16.09 -6.92
C TYR A 125 4.18 -16.24 -5.40
N TYR A 126 5.38 -16.28 -4.82
CA TYR A 126 5.62 -16.41 -3.39
C TYR A 126 6.77 -15.50 -2.99
N SER A 127 6.62 -14.82 -1.87
CA SER A 127 7.71 -14.04 -1.30
C SER A 127 8.71 -14.93 -0.56
N LEU A 128 9.97 -14.53 -0.55
CA LEU A 128 11.02 -15.14 0.27
C LEU A 128 10.86 -14.86 1.77
N PHE A 129 10.05 -13.86 2.15
CA PHE A 129 9.97 -13.39 3.55
C PHE A 129 8.61 -13.62 4.20
N THR A 130 7.51 -13.32 3.50
CA THR A 130 6.16 -13.36 4.09
C THR A 130 5.09 -13.40 3.01
N ASP A 131 4.03 -14.18 3.23
CA ASP A 131 2.83 -14.15 2.39
C ASP A 131 1.88 -12.99 2.76
N LYS A 132 2.12 -12.30 3.87
CA LYS A 132 1.28 -11.17 4.32
C LYS A 132 1.61 -9.89 3.56
N SER A 133 0.63 -9.33 2.86
CA SER A 133 0.70 -7.96 2.32
C SER A 133 0.06 -6.96 3.27
N ASN A 134 0.51 -5.71 3.21
CA ASN A 134 -0.03 -4.61 4.00
C ASN A 134 -0.59 -3.52 3.09
N TYR A 135 -1.84 -3.19 3.35
CA TYR A 135 -2.57 -2.08 2.77
C TYR A 135 -2.68 -0.97 3.83
N PHE A 136 -2.78 0.26 3.39
CA PHE A 136 -2.88 1.43 4.28
C PHE A 136 -4.11 2.24 3.91
N LEU A 137 -5.10 2.24 4.79
CA LEU A 137 -6.32 3.01 4.64
C LEU A 137 -6.13 4.40 5.26
N THR A 138 -6.56 5.43 4.54
CA THR A 138 -6.56 6.83 4.97
C THR A 138 -7.78 7.55 4.37
N TRP A 139 -7.98 8.81 4.71
CA TRP A 139 -9.05 9.65 4.17
C TRP A 139 -8.53 11.07 3.93
N GLU A 140 -9.08 11.74 2.93
CA GLU A 140 -8.76 13.12 2.57
C GLU A 140 -10.04 13.95 2.51
N GLU A 141 -10.20 14.90 3.42
CA GLU A 141 -11.39 15.75 3.51
C GLU A 141 -11.66 16.47 2.17
N GLY A 142 -12.89 16.35 1.67
CA GLY A 142 -13.32 16.99 0.42
C GLY A 142 -12.75 16.35 -0.86
N SER A 143 -12.06 15.21 -0.77
CA SER A 143 -11.56 14.50 -1.94
C SER A 143 -12.68 13.81 -2.72
N THR A 144 -12.74 14.06 -4.02
CA THR A 144 -13.76 13.49 -4.94
C THR A 144 -13.17 12.71 -6.11
N ASP A 145 -11.86 12.78 -6.32
CA ASP A 145 -11.14 12.11 -7.41
C ASP A 145 -10.31 10.93 -6.88
N ASN A 146 -11.00 9.96 -6.30
CA ASN A 146 -10.38 8.76 -5.75
C ASN A 146 -10.65 7.53 -6.64
N SER A 147 -9.73 6.57 -6.61
CA SER A 147 -9.88 5.32 -7.37
C SER A 147 -11.08 4.50 -6.86
N ARG A 148 -12.08 4.27 -7.72
CA ARG A 148 -13.34 3.57 -7.41
C ARG A 148 -13.68 2.50 -8.44
N PHE A 149 -14.45 1.49 -8.03
CA PHE A 149 -15.01 0.49 -8.96
C PHE A 149 -16.20 1.08 -9.73
N ASP A 150 -16.26 0.77 -11.03
CA ASP A 150 -17.47 0.99 -11.83
C ASP A 150 -18.50 -0.10 -11.54
N VAL A 151 -19.68 0.29 -11.07
CA VAL A 151 -20.78 -0.64 -10.83
C VAL A 151 -21.55 -0.84 -12.13
N LEU A 152 -21.46 -2.05 -12.69
CA LEU A 152 -22.18 -2.43 -13.90
C LEU A 152 -23.53 -3.07 -13.54
N SER A 153 -24.62 -2.59 -14.14
CA SER A 153 -25.91 -3.24 -14.05
C SER A 153 -25.89 -4.55 -14.82
N ASN A 154 -26.13 -5.67 -14.14
CA ASN A 154 -26.28 -6.97 -14.78
C ASN A 154 -27.70 -7.10 -15.35
N ASP A 155 -27.89 -6.62 -16.58
CA ASP A 155 -29.14 -6.79 -17.31
C ASP A 155 -29.23 -8.19 -17.90
N LEU A 156 -30.12 -9.01 -17.34
CA LEU A 156 -30.41 -10.37 -17.79
C LEU A 156 -31.65 -10.42 -18.72
N SER A 157 -32.22 -9.26 -19.07
CA SER A 157 -33.26 -9.17 -20.08
C SER A 157 -32.64 -9.09 -21.47
N GLY A 158 -32.47 -10.27 -22.09
CA GLY A 158 -32.09 -10.39 -23.50
C GLY A 158 -33.16 -9.87 -24.46
#